data_AF-T1IYV9-F1
#
_entry.id   AF-T1IYV9-F1
#
_cell.length_a   1.000
_cell.length_b   1.000
_cell.length_c   1.000
_cell.angle_alpha   90.00
_cell.angle_beta   90.00
_cell.angle_gamma   90.00
#
_symmetry.space_group_name_H-M   'P 1'
#
loop_
_entity.id
_entity.type
_entity.pdbx_description
1 polymer ?
#
loop_
_entity_poly.entity_id
_entity_poly.type
_entity_poly.pdbx_seq_one_letter_code
_entity_poly.pdbx_strand_id
1 'polypeptide(L)'
;MYMNSTRIMMATTYNYFLHLIILLYFQPTFGFVRTTTDFKISIIGDVHDPYTQTCCQLTAHPKPSRRSYQQCCGNDMYDITCEVCCVDVVHRRKCGYACCGSEYFDINESLCCSERHLVQFPPNVSQSDIDFLECCGDHMLFDVRESICSPCDGVTVIPKLHRNIGCCGNGTFDLDTELCCGDTVAKRNENKTHCCGQISYNPFEQLCCSEEVVDVDEQPEKYGGCCGTTPYMRYSQGCCGDQVYDVLDFGCCGGEEIFNLTSQLCCDGSVVGNKTSPSDNCCGNVVYNRKKSLCCMGELYGLDENNAACCGNEVYNTSNQLCCYKEESGFSWVANRTSLSHTHCCGNVSYDFYSQTCCDSETGHVIDVTPPFFPYAPCCNNVTYKPDEQFCCRGENSSVLKNRTGYDKCCNGNPYDTRHQTCCGNEVFTRSENVTCCGGVAIDLNSNICCYDYDKQKLVAVELKPPLYRNNSACCGTTVYKHTEQECCGDTTIFDATSEICCGNTIASISQNTTMNCCSDEPYDANSHVCCAGYIKAKTSSFQTTCCFVD
;
A
#
# COMPACT_ATOMS: atom_id res chain seq x y z
N MET A 1 -47.67 25.82 -7.39
CA MET A 1 -47.19 26.45 -6.14
C MET A 1 -45.76 26.90 -6.39
N TYR A 2 -45.60 28.19 -6.64
CA TYR A 2 -44.37 28.83 -7.10
C TYR A 2 -43.73 29.62 -5.94
N MET A 3 -42.43 29.38 -5.73
CA MET A 3 -41.32 30.33 -5.54
C MET A 3 -41.23 31.37 -4.39
N ASN A 4 -39.95 31.45 -3.93
CA ASN A 4 -39.11 32.60 -3.53
C ASN A 4 -38.96 32.90 -2.02
N SER A 5 -37.76 32.79 -1.41
CA SER A 5 -36.43 33.42 -1.68
C SER A 5 -36.45 34.93 -1.45
N THR A 6 -35.86 35.45 -0.37
CA THR A 6 -34.57 36.19 -0.27
C THR A 6 -34.84 37.47 0.56
N ARG A 7 -33.95 38.18 1.28
CA ARG A 7 -32.48 38.35 1.28
C ARG A 7 -32.09 39.34 2.43
N ILE A 8 -30.77 39.57 2.60
CA ILE A 8 -30.08 40.75 3.20
C ILE A 8 -29.81 40.64 4.72
N MET A 9 -28.61 40.22 5.18
CA MET A 9 -27.29 40.93 5.26
C MET A 9 -27.33 42.31 5.94
N MET A 10 -26.67 42.45 7.10
CA MET A 10 -25.45 43.26 7.28
C MET A 10 -25.24 43.72 8.74
N ALA A 11 -23.94 43.84 9.05
CA ALA A 11 -23.34 44.83 9.92
C ALA A 11 -23.27 44.58 11.44
N THR A 12 -22.20 43.88 11.82
CA THR A 12 -21.03 44.47 12.52
C THR A 12 -21.29 45.56 13.57
N THR A 13 -20.92 45.29 14.82
CA THR A 13 -19.75 45.88 15.52
C THR A 13 -19.98 46.23 17.00
N TYR A 14 -18.88 46.05 17.74
CA TYR A 14 -18.38 46.85 18.86
C TYR A 14 -18.81 46.57 20.31
N ASN A 15 -17.73 46.31 21.07
CA ASN A 15 -17.41 46.77 22.42
C ASN A 15 -17.55 45.80 23.61
N TYR A 16 -16.41 45.17 23.91
CA TYR A 16 -15.56 45.48 25.06
C TYR A 16 -16.19 45.56 26.46
N PHE A 17 -15.52 44.81 27.35
CA PHE A 17 -15.13 45.11 28.73
C PHE A 17 -15.81 44.36 29.90
N LEU A 18 -14.89 43.82 30.72
CA LEU A 18 -14.92 43.45 32.14
C LEU A 18 -15.36 42.04 32.56
N HIS A 19 -14.32 41.22 32.81
CA HIS A 19 -14.01 40.51 34.07
C HIS A 19 -15.13 40.40 35.13
N LEU A 20 -15.45 39.17 35.56
CA LEU A 20 -15.15 38.71 36.93
C LEU A 20 -15.39 37.18 37.12
N ILE A 21 -14.30 36.50 37.49
CA ILE A 21 -14.13 35.37 38.42
C ILE A 21 -15.40 34.66 38.92
N ILE A 22 -15.55 33.35 38.65
CA ILE A 22 -15.95 32.32 39.64
C ILE A 22 -15.23 31.00 39.33
N LEU A 23 -14.62 30.45 40.39
CA LEU A 23 -13.85 29.22 40.47
C LEU A 23 -14.74 28.06 40.99
N LEU A 24 -14.42 26.82 40.56
CA LEU A 24 -14.73 25.50 41.15
C LEU A 24 -16.09 24.82 40.81
N TYR A 25 -16.06 23.70 40.06
CA TYR A 25 -16.13 22.31 40.60
C TYR A 25 -16.32 21.25 39.48
N PHE A 26 -15.35 20.33 39.41
CA PHE A 26 -15.45 18.88 39.20
C PHE A 26 -16.37 18.24 38.11
N GLN A 27 -15.64 17.64 37.15
CA GLN A 27 -15.70 16.27 36.63
C GLN A 27 -16.42 15.95 35.30
N PRO A 28 -15.85 15.00 34.53
CA PRO A 28 -15.90 14.96 33.08
C PRO A 28 -16.67 13.74 32.54
N THR A 29 -17.34 13.87 31.40
CA THR A 29 -17.72 12.72 30.59
C THR A 29 -16.72 12.57 29.45
N PHE A 30 -15.92 11.52 29.58
CA PHE A 30 -14.99 10.96 28.61
C PHE A 30 -15.64 10.81 27.22
N GLY A 31 -14.95 11.34 26.21
CA GLY A 31 -15.14 11.02 24.79
C GLY A 31 -13.76 11.01 24.14
N PHE A 32 -13.06 9.89 24.26
CA PHE A 32 -11.78 9.65 23.61
C PHE A 32 -11.98 9.59 22.09
N VAL A 33 -11.52 10.61 21.37
CA VAL A 33 -11.16 10.49 19.95
C VAL A 33 -9.64 10.42 19.90
N ARG A 34 -9.12 9.25 19.52
CA ARG A 34 -7.70 9.04 19.23
C ARG A 34 -7.33 9.83 17.97
N THR A 35 -6.59 10.91 18.14
CA THR A 35 -5.67 11.41 17.12
C THR A 35 -4.25 11.24 17.65
N THR A 36 -3.56 10.22 17.16
CA THR A 36 -2.13 10.02 17.40
C THR A 36 -1.35 11.01 16.55
N THR A 37 -1.15 12.20 17.10
CA THR A 37 0.08 12.96 16.86
C THR A 37 0.81 12.92 18.19
N ASP A 38 1.91 12.18 18.25
CA ASP A 38 2.82 12.18 19.40
C ASP A 38 3.40 13.59 19.56
N PHE A 39 2.67 14.45 20.28
CA PHE A 39 3.30 15.55 21.01
C PHE A 39 4.08 14.89 22.14
N LYS A 40 5.33 14.49 21.88
CA LYS A 40 6.33 14.39 22.94
C LYS A 40 6.44 15.80 23.53
N ILE A 41 5.71 16.05 24.61
CA ILE A 41 6.07 17.13 25.53
C ILE A 41 7.45 16.73 26.04
N SER A 42 8.51 17.32 25.48
CA SER A 42 9.84 17.24 26.08
C SER A 42 9.76 17.94 27.43
N ILE A 43 9.56 17.17 28.49
CA ILE A 43 9.66 17.67 29.85
C ILE A 43 11.16 17.87 30.11
N ILE A 44 11.57 19.13 30.25
CA ILE A 44 12.97 19.49 30.40
C ILE A 44 13.30 19.62 31.87
N GLY A 45 14.32 18.87 32.29
CA GLY A 45 14.82 18.89 33.65
C GLY A 45 15.86 19.97 33.91
N ASP A 46 16.50 19.84 35.06
CA ASP A 46 17.58 20.70 35.49
C ASP A 46 18.77 20.66 34.52
N VAL A 47 19.55 21.73 34.57
CA VAL A 47 20.84 21.80 33.89
C VAL A 47 21.93 21.47 34.91
N HIS A 48 22.84 20.55 34.58
CA HIS A 48 23.82 20.03 35.54
C HIS A 48 25.24 19.92 34.96
N ASP A 49 26.24 19.90 35.85
CA ASP A 49 27.63 19.59 35.49
C ASP A 49 27.86 18.07 35.64
N PRO A 50 28.09 17.32 34.54
CA PRO A 50 28.18 15.85 34.59
C PRO A 50 29.40 15.35 35.37
N TYR A 51 30.40 16.19 35.66
CA TYR A 51 31.53 15.79 36.52
C TYR A 51 31.19 15.81 38.00
N THR A 52 30.26 16.68 38.41
CA THR A 52 29.94 16.91 39.83
C THR A 52 28.52 16.50 40.18
N GLN A 53 27.67 16.22 39.20
CA GLN A 53 26.27 15.89 39.40
C GLN A 53 25.82 14.71 38.52
N THR A 54 24.80 13.99 38.96
CA THR A 54 24.08 12.94 38.22
C THR A 54 22.64 13.40 38.01
N CYS A 55 22.07 13.16 36.84
CA CYS A 55 20.66 13.44 36.59
C CYS A 55 19.78 12.21 36.84
N CYS A 56 18.74 12.33 37.68
CA CYS A 56 17.74 11.30 37.93
C CYS A 56 16.35 11.88 37.64
N GLN A 57 15.58 11.28 36.72
CA GLN A 57 14.21 11.70 36.32
C GLN A 57 13.99 13.22 36.32
N LEU A 58 14.85 13.96 35.62
CA LEU A 58 14.84 15.43 35.46
C LEU A 58 15.50 16.26 36.57
N THR A 59 15.90 15.68 37.70
CA THR A 59 16.53 16.40 38.81
C THR A 59 18.03 16.16 38.87
N ALA A 60 18.81 17.21 39.14
CA ALA A 60 20.27 17.10 39.27
C ALA A 60 20.70 16.86 40.73
N HIS A 61 21.41 15.76 40.99
CA HIS A 61 21.91 15.38 42.31
C HIS A 61 23.44 15.47 42.39
N PRO A 62 24.03 15.91 43.51
CA PRO A 62 25.49 16.01 43.67
C PRO A 62 26.18 14.65 43.80
N LYS A 63 27.28 14.45 43.05
CA LYS A 63 28.17 13.28 43.14
C LYS A 63 29.16 13.44 44.31
N PRO A 64 29.27 12.47 45.23
CA PRO A 64 30.27 12.50 46.30
C PRO A 64 31.71 12.37 45.80
N SER A 65 31.93 11.68 44.66
CA SER A 65 33.26 11.52 44.06
C SER A 65 33.19 11.17 42.56
N ARG A 66 34.31 11.31 41.83
CA ARG A 66 34.43 10.92 40.40
C ARG A 66 34.29 9.41 40.14
N ARG A 67 34.35 8.56 41.19
CA ARG A 67 34.16 7.10 41.12
C ARG A 67 33.02 6.66 42.05
N SER A 68 31.91 7.38 42.05
CA SER A 68 30.75 6.99 42.84
C SER A 68 30.07 5.75 42.24
N TYR A 69 29.78 4.75 43.06
CA TYR A 69 28.92 3.62 42.72
C TYR A 69 27.42 3.98 42.80
N GLN A 70 27.08 5.27 42.84
CA GLN A 70 25.70 5.73 42.91
C GLN A 70 25.05 5.74 41.52
N GLN A 71 23.82 5.24 41.44
CA GLN A 71 22.96 5.26 40.26
C GLN A 71 21.58 5.84 40.62
N CYS A 72 20.76 6.10 39.60
CA CYS A 72 19.39 6.58 39.80
C CYS A 72 18.41 5.40 39.97
N CYS A 73 17.53 5.54 40.95
CA CYS A 73 16.32 4.74 41.10
C CYS A 73 15.14 5.71 41.14
N GLY A 74 14.44 5.83 40.02
CA GLY A 74 13.51 6.94 39.83
C GLY A 74 14.22 8.29 39.93
N ASN A 75 13.73 9.15 40.81
CA ASN A 75 14.31 10.46 41.09
C ASN A 75 15.39 10.43 42.19
N ASP A 76 15.61 9.29 42.87
CA ASP A 76 16.54 9.20 43.98
C ASP A 76 17.88 8.57 43.56
N MET A 77 18.97 8.94 44.27
CA MET A 77 20.26 8.27 44.13
C MET A 77 20.40 7.12 45.12
N TYR A 78 20.94 5.98 44.67
CA TYR A 78 21.20 4.80 45.48
C TYR A 78 22.56 4.17 45.16
N ASP A 79 23.17 3.45 46.11
CA ASP A 79 24.50 2.81 45.96
C ASP A 79 24.39 1.37 45.49
N ILE A 80 24.80 1.09 44.24
CA ILE A 80 24.68 -0.24 43.63
C ILE A 80 25.56 -1.31 44.27
N THR A 81 26.46 -0.96 45.20
CA THR A 81 27.25 -1.98 45.92
C THR A 81 26.45 -2.66 47.01
N CYS A 82 25.48 -1.97 47.60
CA CYS A 82 24.72 -2.46 48.76
C CYS A 82 23.21 -2.29 48.64
N GLU A 83 22.71 -1.73 47.54
CA GLU A 83 21.29 -1.46 47.31
C GLU A 83 20.82 -1.97 45.92
N VAL A 84 19.50 -2.11 45.77
CA VAL A 84 18.79 -2.56 44.56
C VAL A 84 17.59 -1.65 44.33
N CYS A 85 17.37 -1.23 43.09
CA CYS A 85 16.19 -0.47 42.71
C CYS A 85 15.09 -1.40 42.17
N CYS A 86 13.91 -1.37 42.79
CA CYS A 86 12.70 -2.03 42.31
C CYS A 86 11.64 -0.95 42.03
N VAL A 87 11.40 -0.61 40.75
CA VAL A 87 10.43 0.41 40.28
C VAL A 87 10.32 1.63 41.21
N ASP A 88 11.30 2.53 41.09
CA ASP A 88 11.40 3.79 41.86
C ASP A 88 11.53 3.62 43.39
N VAL A 89 11.68 2.40 43.91
CA VAL A 89 11.90 2.12 45.34
C VAL A 89 13.27 1.47 45.57
N VAL A 90 14.05 2.02 46.50
CA VAL A 90 15.38 1.52 46.85
C VAL A 90 15.31 0.54 48.01
N HIS A 91 15.90 -0.64 47.83
CA HIS A 91 16.00 -1.71 48.82
C HIS A 91 17.45 -2.01 49.16
N ARG A 92 17.73 -2.52 50.37
CA ARG A 92 19.06 -3.04 50.72
C ARG A 92 19.29 -4.40 50.06
N ARG A 93 20.41 -4.54 49.35
CA ARG A 93 20.78 -5.75 48.61
C ARG A 93 20.97 -6.93 49.55
N LYS A 94 20.27 -8.03 49.23
CA LYS A 94 20.40 -9.36 49.83
C LYS A 94 20.65 -10.38 48.71
N CYS A 95 21.47 -11.39 48.98
CA CYS A 95 21.66 -12.50 48.04
C CYS A 95 20.39 -13.36 47.99
N GLY A 96 19.99 -13.80 46.81
CA GLY A 96 18.78 -14.62 46.63
C GLY A 96 17.47 -13.83 46.65
N TYR A 97 17.50 -12.52 46.41
CA TYR A 97 16.29 -11.69 46.34
C TYR A 97 16.16 -11.04 44.95
N ALA A 98 14.93 -10.86 44.49
CA ALA A 98 14.59 -10.23 43.21
C ALA A 98 13.48 -9.19 43.35
N CYS A 99 13.27 -8.38 42.32
CA CYS A 99 12.19 -7.39 42.26
C CYS A 99 10.94 -7.96 41.59
N CYS A 100 9.77 -7.66 42.13
CA CYS A 100 8.47 -7.83 41.46
C CYS A 100 7.69 -6.52 41.57
N GLY A 101 7.75 -5.70 40.53
CA GLY A 101 7.32 -4.31 40.62
C GLY A 101 8.19 -3.55 41.62
N SER A 102 7.56 -2.92 42.61
CA SER A 102 8.25 -2.21 43.70
C SER A 102 8.65 -3.10 44.87
N GLU A 103 8.18 -4.36 44.91
CA GLU A 103 8.46 -5.30 46.00
C GLU A 103 9.82 -6.01 45.82
N TYR A 104 10.52 -6.26 46.93
CA TYR A 104 11.80 -6.95 46.97
C TYR A 104 11.69 -8.23 47.79
N PHE A 105 11.66 -9.38 47.12
CA PHE A 105 11.24 -10.67 47.70
C PHE A 105 12.35 -11.72 47.61
N ASP A 106 12.30 -12.72 48.50
CA ASP A 106 13.20 -13.88 48.49
C ASP A 106 12.75 -14.87 47.41
N ILE A 107 13.65 -15.18 46.48
CA ILE A 107 13.35 -16.06 45.33
C ILE A 107 13.07 -17.51 45.74
N ASN A 108 13.37 -17.89 46.98
CA ASN A 108 13.09 -19.22 47.52
C ASN A 108 11.75 -19.30 48.25
N GLU A 109 11.04 -18.18 48.42
CA GLU A 109 9.74 -18.12 49.12
C GLU A 109 8.58 -17.76 48.18
N SER A 110 8.85 -17.12 47.05
CA SER A 110 7.81 -16.65 46.12
C SER A 110 8.30 -16.58 44.68
N LEU A 111 7.37 -16.44 43.74
CA LEU A 111 7.61 -16.18 42.33
C LEU A 111 6.82 -14.94 41.87
N CYS A 112 7.39 -14.16 40.96
CA CYS A 112 6.73 -13.01 40.34
C CYS A 112 6.05 -13.43 39.04
N CYS A 113 4.72 -13.50 39.02
CA CYS A 113 3.95 -14.01 37.87
C CYS A 113 3.63 -12.94 36.82
N SER A 114 3.57 -11.68 37.24
CA SER A 114 3.49 -10.53 36.34
C SER A 114 4.14 -9.31 36.98
N GLU A 115 4.11 -8.15 36.32
CA GLU A 115 4.88 -6.96 36.72
C GLU A 115 4.70 -6.52 38.18
N ARG A 116 3.63 -6.95 38.90
CA ARG A 116 3.39 -6.58 40.31
C ARG A 116 2.77 -7.69 41.17
N HIS A 117 2.67 -8.93 40.67
CA HIS A 117 2.00 -10.00 41.40
C HIS A 117 2.98 -11.06 41.88
N LEU A 118 3.17 -11.09 43.21
CA LEU A 118 3.92 -12.12 43.91
C LEU A 118 3.01 -13.26 44.34
N VAL A 119 3.41 -14.48 44.02
CA VAL A 119 2.73 -15.70 44.43
C VAL A 119 3.67 -16.50 45.33
N GLN A 120 3.24 -16.80 46.55
CA GLN A 120 4.04 -17.55 47.53
C GLN A 120 4.08 -19.05 47.19
N PHE A 121 5.23 -19.68 47.43
CA PHE A 121 5.33 -21.13 47.27
C PHE A 121 4.53 -21.89 48.34
N PRO A 122 4.02 -23.09 48.01
CA PRO A 122 3.35 -23.94 48.99
C PRO A 122 4.25 -24.29 50.19
N PRO A 123 3.70 -24.45 51.41
CA PRO A 123 4.48 -24.84 52.57
C PRO A 123 5.06 -26.26 52.40
N ASN A 124 6.35 -26.41 52.73
CA ASN A 124 7.13 -27.67 52.62
C ASN A 124 7.50 -28.12 51.20
N VAL A 125 7.53 -27.22 50.22
CA VAL A 125 8.06 -27.54 48.89
C VAL A 125 9.59 -27.66 48.92
N SER A 126 10.17 -28.64 48.20
CA SER A 126 11.62 -28.82 48.13
C SER A 126 12.24 -27.83 47.14
N GLN A 127 13.51 -27.45 47.35
CA GLN A 127 14.21 -26.54 46.42
C GLN A 127 14.24 -27.09 44.99
N SER A 128 14.38 -28.42 44.84
CA SER A 128 14.35 -29.08 43.53
C SER A 128 12.99 -29.07 42.85
N ASP A 129 11.90 -28.87 43.60
CA ASP A 129 10.56 -28.77 43.03
C ASP A 129 10.21 -27.33 42.64
N ILE A 130 10.81 -26.33 43.30
CA ILE A 130 10.64 -24.90 42.94
C ILE A 130 11.08 -24.65 41.50
N ASP A 131 12.15 -25.30 41.04
CA ASP A 131 12.67 -25.16 39.67
C ASP A 131 11.68 -25.59 38.57
N PHE A 132 10.60 -26.31 38.93
CA PHE A 132 9.56 -26.77 38.01
C PHE A 132 8.24 -26.00 38.15
N LEU A 133 8.16 -25.00 39.01
CA LEU A 133 6.97 -24.16 39.18
C LEU A 133 7.00 -22.99 38.19
N GLU A 134 5.94 -22.88 37.39
CA GLU A 134 5.70 -21.76 36.49
C GLU A 134 4.36 -21.08 36.80
N CYS A 135 4.21 -19.84 36.32
CA CYS A 135 2.99 -19.07 36.49
C CYS A 135 1.98 -19.38 35.38
N CYS A 136 0.72 -19.56 35.79
CA CYS A 136 -0.43 -19.53 34.90
C CYS A 136 -1.28 -18.31 35.26
N GLY A 137 -1.32 -17.33 34.36
CA GLY A 137 -1.86 -16.01 34.66
C GLY A 137 -1.08 -15.27 35.76
N ASP A 138 -1.78 -14.42 36.52
CA ASP A 138 -1.18 -13.55 37.53
C ASP A 138 -1.09 -14.15 38.94
N HIS A 139 -1.76 -15.28 39.20
CA HIS A 139 -2.04 -15.72 40.57
C HIS A 139 -1.85 -17.21 40.84
N MET A 140 -1.64 -18.05 39.83
CA MET A 140 -1.52 -19.50 40.02
C MET A 140 -0.13 -20.00 39.65
N LEU A 141 0.40 -20.89 40.49
CA LEU A 141 1.59 -21.68 40.19
C LEU A 141 1.15 -23.09 39.78
N PHE A 142 1.84 -23.65 38.80
CA PHE A 142 1.66 -25.05 38.40
C PHE A 142 3.01 -25.73 38.18
N ASP A 143 3.05 -27.04 38.42
CA ASP A 143 4.23 -27.86 38.14
C ASP A 143 4.23 -28.24 36.66
N VAL A 144 5.26 -27.79 35.93
CA VAL A 144 5.39 -28.07 34.49
C VAL A 144 5.58 -29.54 34.18
N ARG A 145 5.85 -30.42 35.15
CA ARG A 145 5.95 -31.87 34.92
C ARG A 145 4.57 -32.51 34.86
N GLU A 146 3.62 -31.97 35.61
CA GLU A 146 2.29 -32.57 35.83
C GLU A 146 1.17 -31.84 35.10
N SER A 147 1.36 -30.55 34.79
CA SER A 147 0.29 -29.69 34.26
C SER A 147 0.83 -28.65 33.25
N ILE A 148 -0.07 -28.02 32.52
CA ILE A 148 0.18 -26.87 31.65
C ILE A 148 -0.74 -25.72 32.01
N CYS A 149 -0.35 -24.49 31.66
CA CYS A 149 -1.27 -23.38 31.59
C CYS A 149 -2.10 -23.48 30.30
N SER A 150 -3.42 -23.33 30.43
CA SER A 150 -4.38 -23.45 29.35
C SER A 150 -4.07 -22.47 28.21
N PRO A 151 -3.92 -22.93 26.96
CA PRO A 151 -3.72 -22.02 25.83
C PRO A 151 -4.97 -21.21 25.50
N CYS A 152 -6.13 -21.49 26.12
CA CYS A 152 -7.41 -20.91 25.71
C CYS A 152 -7.67 -19.59 26.42
N ASP A 153 -7.26 -19.49 27.68
CA ASP A 153 -7.46 -18.31 28.53
C ASP A 153 -6.16 -17.82 29.20
N GLY A 154 -5.09 -18.61 29.18
CA GLY A 154 -3.81 -18.26 29.82
C GLY A 154 -3.88 -18.17 31.34
N VAL A 155 -4.95 -18.65 31.98
CA VAL A 155 -5.17 -18.52 33.44
C VAL A 155 -5.62 -19.82 34.11
N THR A 156 -6.08 -20.81 33.34
CA THR A 156 -6.52 -22.11 33.88
C THR A 156 -5.39 -23.15 33.84
N VAL A 157 -5.13 -23.84 34.95
CA VAL A 157 -4.16 -24.95 35.02
C VAL A 157 -4.83 -26.27 34.65
N ILE A 158 -4.22 -27.03 33.72
CA ILE A 158 -4.77 -28.27 33.17
C ILE A 158 -3.76 -29.41 33.31
N PRO A 159 -4.17 -30.62 33.76
CA PRO A 159 -3.29 -31.78 33.85
C PRO A 159 -2.69 -32.17 32.49
N LYS A 160 -1.41 -32.56 32.45
CA LYS A 160 -0.72 -33.09 31.26
C LYS A 160 -1.21 -34.50 30.91
N LEU A 161 -2.43 -34.59 30.40
CA LEU A 161 -3.00 -35.85 29.89
C LEU A 161 -2.46 -36.19 28.49
N HIS A 162 -2.12 -35.17 27.68
CA HIS A 162 -1.72 -35.30 26.29
C HIS A 162 -0.44 -34.52 25.99
N ARG A 163 0.31 -34.93 24.96
CA ARG A 163 1.56 -34.25 24.55
C ARG A 163 1.28 -32.94 23.81
N ASN A 164 0.26 -32.94 22.94
CA ASN A 164 -0.10 -31.81 22.08
C ASN A 164 -1.53 -31.37 22.41
N ILE A 165 -1.67 -30.30 23.19
CA ILE A 165 -2.98 -29.80 23.63
C ILE A 165 -3.36 -28.55 22.83
N GLY A 166 -4.56 -28.55 22.26
CA GLY A 166 -5.16 -27.43 21.54
C GLY A 166 -6.38 -26.87 22.26
N CYS A 167 -6.93 -25.78 21.73
CA CYS A 167 -8.11 -25.09 22.27
C CYS A 167 -9.29 -25.08 21.31
N CYS A 168 -10.47 -25.39 21.82
CA CYS A 168 -11.72 -25.36 21.09
C CYS A 168 -12.84 -24.82 21.99
N GLY A 169 -13.40 -23.66 21.64
CA GLY A 169 -14.29 -22.92 22.55
C GLY A 169 -13.62 -22.66 23.91
N ASN A 170 -14.29 -23.09 24.99
CA ASN A 170 -13.79 -22.99 26.37
C ASN A 170 -13.09 -24.27 26.88
N GLY A 171 -12.85 -25.25 26.01
CA GLY A 171 -12.25 -26.54 26.37
C GLY A 171 -10.93 -26.79 25.66
N THR A 172 -10.13 -27.70 26.23
CA THR A 172 -8.92 -28.23 25.59
C THR A 172 -9.17 -29.58 24.96
N PHE A 173 -8.38 -29.91 23.93
CA PHE A 173 -8.46 -31.19 23.23
C PHE A 173 -7.08 -31.70 22.80
N ASP A 174 -6.98 -32.99 22.48
CA ASP A 174 -5.74 -33.62 22.01
C ASP A 174 -5.57 -33.40 20.50
N LEU A 175 -4.59 -32.58 20.11
CA LEU A 175 -4.33 -32.27 18.70
C LEU A 175 -3.97 -33.50 17.86
N ASP A 176 -3.45 -34.56 18.48
CA ASP A 176 -3.05 -35.79 17.79
C ASP A 176 -4.27 -36.65 17.41
N THR A 177 -5.36 -36.59 18.18
CA THR A 177 -6.53 -37.47 18.02
C THR A 177 -7.83 -36.73 17.73
N GLU A 178 -7.85 -35.41 17.88
CA GLU A 178 -9.04 -34.56 17.81
C GLU A 178 -8.75 -33.27 17.00
N LEU A 179 -9.82 -32.60 16.57
CA LEU A 179 -9.79 -31.29 15.93
C LEU A 179 -10.97 -30.44 16.42
N CYS A 180 -10.84 -29.13 16.26
CA CYS A 180 -11.91 -28.19 16.57
C CYS A 180 -12.74 -27.87 15.33
N CYS A 181 -14.05 -28.17 15.37
CA CYS A 181 -15.01 -27.83 14.34
C CYS A 181 -15.99 -26.80 14.89
N GLY A 182 -15.79 -25.53 14.54
CA GLY A 182 -16.50 -24.42 15.18
C GLY A 182 -16.08 -24.27 16.64
N ASP A 183 -16.98 -24.56 17.57
CA ASP A 183 -16.73 -24.54 19.03
C ASP A 183 -16.80 -25.95 19.64
N THR A 184 -16.90 -26.99 18.80
CA THR A 184 -17.04 -28.38 19.23
C THR A 184 -15.80 -29.20 18.91
N VAL A 185 -15.34 -29.98 19.89
CA VAL A 185 -14.25 -30.95 19.71
C VAL A 185 -14.78 -32.18 18.98
N ALA A 186 -14.19 -32.48 17.83
CA ALA A 186 -14.54 -33.63 17.00
C ALA A 186 -13.34 -34.58 16.88
N LYS A 187 -13.61 -35.89 16.78
CA LYS A 187 -12.55 -36.90 16.66
C LYS A 187 -11.95 -36.89 15.25
N ARG A 188 -10.65 -37.13 15.15
CA ARG A 188 -9.97 -37.45 13.90
C ARG A 188 -10.27 -38.89 13.52
N ASN A 189 -10.75 -39.10 12.31
CA ASN A 189 -10.81 -40.42 11.68
C ASN A 189 -9.62 -40.51 10.71
N GLU A 190 -8.86 -41.61 10.85
CA GLU A 190 -7.64 -41.99 10.13
C GLU A 190 -7.24 -41.07 8.95
N ASN A 191 -6.14 -40.34 9.17
CA ASN A 191 -5.38 -39.49 8.24
C ASN A 191 -6.07 -38.39 7.44
N LYS A 192 -7.41 -38.30 7.32
CA LYS A 192 -8.06 -37.21 6.56
C LYS A 192 -9.41 -36.86 7.17
N THR A 193 -9.44 -35.83 8.00
CA THR A 193 -10.64 -35.37 8.71
C THR A 193 -10.86 -33.87 8.47
N HIS A 194 -12.01 -33.51 7.93
CA HIS A 194 -12.43 -32.12 7.72
C HIS A 194 -13.65 -31.78 8.59
N CYS A 195 -13.95 -30.49 8.74
CA CYS A 195 -15.14 -30.04 9.46
C CYS A 195 -16.29 -29.76 8.49
N CYS A 196 -17.49 -30.19 8.88
CA CYS A 196 -18.76 -29.82 8.30
C CYS A 196 -19.64 -29.24 9.42
N GLY A 197 -19.72 -27.92 9.52
CA GLY A 197 -20.30 -27.28 10.71
C GLY A 197 -19.55 -27.67 11.99
N GLN A 198 -20.27 -28.29 12.94
CA GLN A 198 -19.73 -28.70 14.25
C GLN A 198 -19.26 -30.17 14.29
N ILE A 199 -19.39 -30.92 13.20
CA ILE A 199 -19.01 -32.33 13.13
C ILE A 199 -17.82 -32.54 12.19
N SER A 200 -17.02 -33.55 12.49
CA SER A 200 -15.96 -34.00 11.60
C SER A 200 -16.46 -35.03 10.59
N TYR A 201 -15.90 -35.02 9.39
CA TYR A 201 -16.20 -35.98 8.32
C TYR A 201 -14.95 -36.39 7.56
N ASN A 202 -15.03 -37.56 6.91
CA ASN A 202 -13.99 -38.06 6.02
C ASN A 202 -14.28 -37.61 4.57
N PRO A 203 -13.52 -36.66 3.99
CA PRO A 203 -13.76 -36.18 2.63
C PRO A 203 -13.51 -37.24 1.53
N PHE A 204 -13.01 -38.43 1.88
CA PHE A 204 -12.81 -39.55 0.95
C PHE A 204 -14.02 -40.46 0.84
N GLU A 205 -14.92 -40.40 1.81
CA GLU A 205 -16.10 -41.28 1.89
C GLU A 205 -17.39 -40.47 2.00
N GLN A 206 -17.29 -39.19 2.36
CA GLN A 206 -18.43 -38.35 2.71
C GLN A 206 -18.30 -36.94 2.11
N LEU A 207 -19.43 -36.27 1.93
CA LEU A 207 -19.53 -34.90 1.45
C LEU A 207 -20.21 -34.02 2.49
N CYS A 208 -19.79 -32.75 2.58
CA CYS A 208 -20.45 -31.76 3.42
C CYS A 208 -21.36 -30.87 2.56
N CYS A 209 -22.68 -30.99 2.74
CA CYS A 209 -23.67 -30.17 2.04
C CYS A 209 -24.50 -29.39 3.05
N SER A 210 -24.33 -28.06 3.08
CA SER A 210 -25.08 -27.17 3.98
C SER A 210 -25.05 -27.61 5.45
N GLU A 211 -23.85 -27.95 5.96
CA GLU A 211 -23.60 -28.44 7.33
C GLU A 211 -24.09 -29.86 7.64
N GLU A 212 -24.67 -30.57 6.66
CA GLU A 212 -25.00 -31.99 6.77
C GLU A 212 -23.92 -32.85 6.10
N VAL A 213 -23.49 -33.89 6.81
CA VAL A 213 -22.54 -34.88 6.29
C VAL A 213 -23.34 -36.01 5.65
N VAL A 214 -23.06 -36.28 4.38
CA VAL A 214 -23.73 -37.32 3.61
C VAL A 214 -22.71 -38.33 3.10
N ASP A 215 -22.96 -39.61 3.33
CA ASP A 215 -22.15 -40.71 2.80
C ASP A 215 -22.35 -40.82 1.29
N VAL A 216 -21.26 -41.02 0.55
CA VAL A 216 -21.33 -41.27 -0.89
C VAL A 216 -20.48 -42.48 -1.30
N ASP A 217 -20.98 -43.25 -2.26
CA ASP A 217 -20.39 -44.55 -2.59
C ASP A 217 -19.05 -44.44 -3.34
N GLU A 218 -18.79 -43.34 -4.08
CA GLU A 218 -17.60 -43.22 -4.95
C GLU A 218 -16.94 -41.83 -4.96
N GLN A 219 -15.69 -41.75 -4.51
CA GLN A 219 -14.73 -40.64 -4.70
C GLN A 219 -15.30 -39.20 -4.54
N PRO A 220 -15.90 -38.85 -3.38
CA PRO A 220 -16.46 -37.52 -3.08
C PRO A 220 -15.47 -36.38 -3.32
N GLU A 221 -14.23 -36.52 -2.87
CA GLU A 221 -13.20 -35.47 -3.01
C GLU A 221 -13.00 -35.01 -4.46
N LYS A 222 -13.11 -35.95 -5.40
CA LYS A 222 -12.80 -35.70 -6.81
C LYS A 222 -14.03 -35.32 -7.63
N TYR A 223 -15.18 -35.94 -7.33
CA TYR A 223 -16.36 -35.85 -8.18
C TYR A 223 -17.62 -35.38 -7.45
N GLY A 224 -17.59 -35.28 -6.12
CA GLY A 224 -18.71 -34.84 -5.31
C GLY A 224 -19.01 -33.35 -5.47
N GLY A 225 -20.29 -33.02 -5.59
CA GLY A 225 -20.83 -31.68 -5.50
C GLY A 225 -22.09 -31.66 -4.65
N CYS A 226 -22.47 -30.49 -4.15
CA CYS A 226 -23.72 -30.29 -3.42
C CYS A 226 -24.64 -29.41 -4.26
N CYS A 227 -25.89 -29.82 -4.37
CA CYS A 227 -26.99 -29.03 -4.93
C CYS A 227 -27.98 -28.78 -3.79
N GLY A 228 -27.87 -27.61 -3.15
CA GLY A 228 -28.47 -27.39 -1.84
C GLY A 228 -27.94 -28.40 -0.81
N THR A 229 -28.83 -29.20 -0.23
CA THR A 229 -28.48 -30.30 0.70
C THR A 229 -28.23 -31.64 -0.01
N THR A 230 -28.48 -31.75 -1.32
CA THR A 230 -28.42 -33.03 -2.03
C THR A 230 -27.02 -33.24 -2.63
N PRO A 231 -26.31 -34.33 -2.29
CA PRO A 231 -25.06 -34.66 -2.94
C PRO A 231 -25.31 -35.16 -4.38
N TYR A 232 -24.41 -34.83 -5.29
CA TYR A 232 -24.44 -35.32 -6.66
C TYR A 232 -23.02 -35.55 -7.21
N MET A 233 -22.93 -36.39 -8.23
CA MET A 233 -21.66 -36.69 -8.90
C MET A 233 -21.51 -35.85 -10.17
N ARG A 234 -20.54 -34.93 -10.18
CA ARG A 234 -20.36 -33.95 -11.27
C ARG A 234 -20.09 -34.55 -12.66
N TYR A 235 -19.70 -35.83 -12.73
CA TYR A 235 -19.44 -36.49 -14.01
C TYR A 235 -20.70 -37.05 -14.69
N SER A 236 -21.78 -37.30 -13.94
CA SER A 236 -23.04 -37.86 -14.45
C SER A 236 -24.26 -36.99 -14.12
N GLN A 237 -24.11 -36.05 -13.19
CA GLN A 237 -25.19 -35.23 -12.67
C GLN A 237 -24.83 -33.75 -12.64
N GLY A 238 -25.85 -32.91 -12.81
CA GLY A 238 -25.77 -31.46 -12.72
C GLY A 238 -26.71 -30.93 -11.64
N CYS A 239 -26.50 -29.68 -11.25
CA CYS A 239 -27.36 -28.94 -10.33
C CYS A 239 -28.03 -27.77 -11.06
N CYS A 240 -29.33 -27.60 -10.86
CA CYS A 240 -30.13 -26.50 -11.38
C CYS A 240 -31.07 -26.02 -10.27
N GLY A 241 -30.91 -24.78 -9.81
CA GLY A 241 -31.50 -24.35 -8.53
C GLY A 241 -31.04 -25.28 -7.41
N ASP A 242 -31.99 -26.00 -6.81
CA ASP A 242 -31.75 -27.04 -5.78
C ASP A 242 -32.11 -28.46 -6.27
N GLN A 243 -32.19 -28.65 -7.60
CA GLN A 243 -32.55 -29.92 -8.21
C GLN A 243 -31.37 -30.55 -8.94
N VAL A 244 -31.12 -31.84 -8.64
CA VAL A 244 -30.13 -32.67 -9.32
C VAL A 244 -30.74 -33.31 -10.55
N TYR A 245 -30.03 -33.28 -11.68
CA TYR A 245 -30.47 -33.89 -12.95
C TYR A 245 -29.35 -34.70 -13.61
N ASP A 246 -29.72 -35.62 -14.50
CA ASP A 246 -28.76 -36.39 -15.33
C ASP A 246 -28.27 -35.54 -16.51
N VAL A 247 -26.95 -35.32 -16.61
CA VAL A 247 -26.35 -34.45 -17.63
C VAL A 247 -26.35 -35.04 -19.04
N LEU A 248 -26.65 -36.34 -19.18
CA LEU A 248 -26.74 -36.99 -20.51
C LEU A 248 -28.06 -36.64 -21.21
N ASP A 249 -29.14 -36.54 -20.44
CA ASP A 249 -30.49 -36.36 -20.97
C ASP A 249 -31.03 -34.94 -20.79
N PHE A 250 -30.53 -34.21 -19.78
CA PHE A 250 -31.07 -32.92 -19.37
C PHE A 250 -30.00 -31.82 -19.24
N GLY A 251 -30.44 -30.57 -19.31
CA GLY A 251 -29.63 -29.39 -19.06
C GLY A 251 -30.36 -28.41 -18.13
N CYS A 252 -29.63 -27.41 -17.64
CA CYS A 252 -30.18 -26.33 -16.82
C CYS A 252 -30.30 -25.04 -17.64
N CYS A 253 -31.47 -24.41 -17.61
CA CYS A 253 -31.76 -23.16 -18.28
C CYS A 253 -32.05 -22.05 -17.27
N GLY A 254 -31.43 -20.88 -17.47
CA GLY A 254 -31.62 -19.72 -16.59
C GLY A 254 -31.15 -19.92 -15.14
N GLY A 255 -30.54 -21.06 -14.82
CA GLY A 255 -30.13 -21.42 -13.46
C GLY A 255 -31.23 -22.10 -12.63
N GLU A 256 -32.47 -22.22 -13.13
CA GLU A 256 -33.61 -22.71 -12.36
C GLU A 256 -34.42 -23.82 -13.05
N GLU A 257 -34.46 -23.86 -14.39
CA GLU A 257 -35.35 -24.78 -15.13
C GLU A 257 -34.58 -25.93 -15.79
N ILE A 258 -34.90 -27.17 -15.43
CA ILE A 258 -34.34 -28.38 -16.06
C ILE A 258 -35.10 -28.68 -17.36
N PHE A 259 -34.38 -28.88 -18.47
CA PHE A 259 -34.97 -29.18 -19.77
C PHE A 259 -34.32 -30.38 -20.46
N ASN A 260 -35.06 -31.04 -21.35
CA ASN A 260 -34.61 -32.23 -22.07
C ASN A 260 -33.77 -31.86 -23.31
N LEU A 261 -32.54 -32.34 -23.39
CA LEU A 261 -31.58 -32.00 -24.45
C LEU A 261 -32.00 -32.48 -25.85
N THR A 262 -32.88 -33.49 -25.92
CA THR A 262 -33.34 -34.08 -27.19
C THR A 262 -34.51 -33.31 -27.81
N SER A 263 -35.39 -32.75 -26.98
CA SER A 263 -36.66 -32.15 -27.43
C SER A 263 -36.78 -30.64 -27.17
N GLN A 264 -35.90 -30.07 -26.34
CA GLN A 264 -35.96 -28.68 -25.92
C GLN A 264 -34.62 -27.96 -26.10
N LEU A 265 -34.66 -26.64 -26.08
CA LEU A 265 -33.50 -25.75 -26.10
C LEU A 265 -33.63 -24.71 -24.99
N CYS A 266 -32.51 -24.28 -24.42
CA CYS A 266 -32.46 -23.09 -23.59
C CYS A 266 -32.06 -21.89 -24.45
N CYS A 267 -33.00 -20.96 -24.65
CA CYS A 267 -32.81 -19.77 -25.46
C CYS A 267 -33.00 -18.54 -24.57
N ASP A 268 -31.98 -17.68 -24.46
CA ASP A 268 -32.05 -16.43 -23.70
C ASP A 268 -32.58 -16.60 -22.25
N GLY A 269 -32.18 -17.69 -21.60
CA GLY A 269 -32.59 -18.04 -20.23
C GLY A 269 -33.96 -18.72 -20.12
N SER A 270 -34.67 -18.95 -21.21
CA SER A 270 -35.99 -19.59 -21.24
C SER A 270 -35.99 -20.92 -22.01
N VAL A 271 -36.75 -21.91 -21.53
CA VAL A 271 -36.88 -23.21 -22.21
C VAL A 271 -37.87 -23.13 -23.37
N VAL A 272 -37.47 -23.59 -24.55
CA VAL A 272 -38.27 -23.61 -25.78
C VAL A 272 -38.43 -25.05 -26.30
N GLY A 273 -39.68 -25.48 -26.55
CA GLY A 273 -40.06 -26.88 -26.82
C GLY A 273 -40.14 -27.33 -28.28
N ASN A 274 -39.37 -26.75 -29.19
CA ASN A 274 -39.47 -26.97 -30.63
C ASN A 274 -38.17 -27.51 -31.27
N LYS A 275 -37.33 -28.21 -30.50
CA LYS A 275 -36.14 -28.89 -31.07
C LYS A 275 -36.60 -30.12 -31.85
N THR A 276 -36.52 -30.04 -33.18
CA THR A 276 -36.90 -31.12 -34.11
C THR A 276 -35.69 -31.74 -34.79
N SER A 277 -34.55 -31.07 -34.77
CA SER A 277 -33.30 -31.48 -35.39
C SER A 277 -32.10 -31.24 -34.48
N PRO A 278 -31.04 -32.06 -34.54
CA PRO A 278 -29.74 -31.75 -33.94
C PRO A 278 -29.10 -30.45 -34.47
N SER A 279 -29.60 -29.93 -35.60
CA SER A 279 -29.14 -28.66 -36.18
C SER A 279 -29.97 -27.45 -35.73
N ASP A 280 -31.00 -27.64 -34.92
CA ASP A 280 -31.79 -26.55 -34.37
C ASP A 280 -31.01 -25.85 -33.24
N ASN A 281 -30.96 -24.52 -33.28
CA ASN A 281 -30.26 -23.64 -32.37
C ASN A 281 -31.10 -22.37 -32.08
N CYS A 282 -30.68 -21.56 -31.11
CA CYS A 282 -31.37 -20.34 -30.70
C CYS A 282 -30.81 -19.09 -31.40
N CYS A 283 -31.71 -18.20 -31.82
CA CYS A 283 -31.43 -16.83 -32.21
C CYS A 283 -32.31 -15.90 -31.37
N GLY A 284 -31.75 -15.37 -30.28
CA GLY A 284 -32.58 -14.84 -29.19
C GLY A 284 -33.53 -15.93 -28.69
N ASN A 285 -34.84 -15.64 -28.64
CA ASN A 285 -35.90 -16.58 -28.23
C ASN A 285 -36.50 -17.40 -29.40
N VAL A 286 -35.97 -17.28 -30.61
CA VAL A 286 -36.47 -17.99 -31.79
C VAL A 286 -35.57 -19.18 -32.10
N VAL A 287 -36.17 -20.35 -32.32
CA VAL A 287 -35.43 -21.55 -32.74
C VAL A 287 -35.36 -21.62 -34.26
N TYR A 288 -34.17 -21.86 -34.77
CA TYR A 288 -33.87 -21.94 -36.19
C TYR A 288 -32.94 -23.11 -36.49
N ASN A 289 -32.95 -23.59 -37.73
CA ASN A 289 -32.04 -24.65 -38.17
C ASN A 289 -30.75 -24.06 -38.77
N ARG A 290 -29.60 -24.31 -38.14
CA ARG A 290 -28.29 -23.75 -38.55
C ARG A 290 -27.80 -24.20 -39.94
N LYS A 291 -28.45 -25.18 -40.56
CA LYS A 291 -28.18 -25.58 -41.95
C LYS A 291 -28.98 -24.79 -42.97
N LYS A 292 -30.02 -24.07 -42.55
CA LYS A 292 -30.95 -23.31 -43.41
C LYS A 292 -30.86 -21.81 -43.21
N SER A 293 -30.47 -21.37 -42.01
CA SER A 293 -30.42 -19.96 -41.66
C SER A 293 -29.20 -19.66 -40.80
N LEU A 294 -28.82 -18.38 -40.76
CA LEU A 294 -27.76 -17.79 -39.96
C LEU A 294 -28.40 -16.81 -38.96
N CYS A 295 -27.91 -16.80 -37.72
CA CYS A 295 -28.33 -15.83 -36.71
C CYS A 295 -27.25 -14.77 -36.53
N CYS A 296 -27.57 -13.50 -36.78
CA CYS A 296 -26.68 -12.36 -36.54
C CYS A 296 -27.36 -11.39 -35.58
N MET A 297 -26.80 -11.22 -34.37
CA MET A 297 -27.29 -10.30 -33.34
C MET A 297 -28.81 -10.39 -33.07
N GLY A 298 -29.37 -11.61 -33.11
CA GLY A 298 -30.80 -11.87 -32.83
C GLY A 298 -31.71 -11.87 -34.07
N GLU A 299 -31.19 -11.52 -35.24
CA GLU A 299 -31.93 -11.57 -36.50
C GLU A 299 -31.56 -12.80 -37.34
N LEU A 300 -32.55 -13.37 -38.04
CA LEU A 300 -32.40 -14.56 -38.87
C LEU A 300 -32.28 -14.22 -40.35
N TYR A 301 -31.29 -14.83 -40.99
CA TYR A 301 -30.99 -14.67 -42.40
C TYR A 301 -30.96 -16.04 -43.10
N GLY A 302 -31.45 -16.14 -44.33
CA GLY A 302 -31.39 -17.37 -45.12
C GLY A 302 -29.96 -17.73 -45.54
N LEU A 303 -29.59 -19.01 -45.45
CA LEU A 303 -28.33 -19.52 -46.01
C LEU A 303 -28.55 -19.87 -47.49
N ASP A 304 -28.52 -18.85 -48.34
CA ASP A 304 -28.69 -19.01 -49.79
C ASP A 304 -27.35 -19.42 -50.43
N GLU A 305 -26.96 -20.71 -50.35
CA GLU A 305 -25.81 -21.40 -51.00
C GLU A 305 -24.41 -20.73 -50.99
N ASN A 306 -24.26 -19.56 -50.40
CA ASN A 306 -23.07 -18.74 -50.36
C ASN A 306 -22.43 -18.82 -48.98
N ASN A 307 -21.11 -18.75 -48.91
CA ASN A 307 -20.32 -18.81 -47.68
C ASN A 307 -20.61 -17.59 -46.76
N ALA A 308 -21.80 -17.52 -46.17
CA ALA A 308 -22.33 -16.40 -45.41
C ALA A 308 -21.82 -16.40 -43.96
N ALA A 309 -21.45 -15.23 -43.44
CA ALA A 309 -21.05 -15.02 -42.06
C ALA A 309 -21.59 -13.68 -41.52
N CYS A 310 -21.62 -13.54 -40.21
CA CYS A 310 -22.07 -12.30 -39.54
C CYS A 310 -20.92 -11.30 -39.39
N CYS A 311 -21.22 -10.03 -39.65
CA CYS A 311 -20.40 -8.88 -39.29
C CYS A 311 -21.26 -7.89 -38.51
N GLY A 312 -21.34 -8.10 -37.19
CA GLY A 312 -22.33 -7.41 -36.35
C GLY A 312 -23.76 -7.80 -36.77
N ASN A 313 -24.55 -6.81 -37.18
CA ASN A 313 -25.94 -7.02 -37.62
C ASN A 313 -26.05 -7.37 -39.11
N GLU A 314 -24.97 -7.27 -39.88
CA GLU A 314 -25.00 -7.53 -41.33
C GLU A 314 -24.50 -8.94 -41.67
N VAL A 315 -25.04 -9.51 -42.75
CA VAL A 315 -24.54 -10.75 -43.34
C VAL A 315 -23.67 -10.43 -44.54
N TYR A 316 -22.50 -11.06 -44.62
CA TYR A 316 -21.57 -10.90 -45.73
C TYR A 316 -21.13 -12.23 -46.34
N ASN A 317 -20.68 -12.18 -47.60
CA ASN A 317 -20.16 -13.35 -48.31
C ASN A 317 -18.65 -13.48 -48.08
N THR A 318 -18.24 -14.47 -47.29
CA THR A 318 -16.83 -14.66 -46.92
C THR A 318 -15.90 -14.93 -48.11
N SER A 319 -16.43 -15.30 -49.28
CA SER A 319 -15.65 -15.55 -50.50
C SER A 319 -15.08 -14.27 -51.10
N ASN A 320 -15.77 -13.12 -50.97
CA ASN A 320 -15.37 -11.85 -51.57
C ASN A 320 -15.41 -10.67 -50.59
N GLN A 321 -15.82 -10.90 -49.36
CA GLN A 321 -15.93 -9.89 -48.30
C GLN A 321 -15.28 -10.41 -47.01
N LEU A 322 -15.01 -9.49 -46.10
CA LEU A 322 -14.51 -9.74 -44.75
C LEU A 322 -15.12 -8.75 -43.76
N CYS A 323 -15.12 -9.12 -42.48
CA CYS A 323 -15.60 -8.25 -41.42
C CYS A 323 -14.44 -7.49 -40.77
N CYS A 324 -14.51 -6.17 -40.77
CA CYS A 324 -13.58 -5.30 -40.06
C CYS A 324 -14.17 -4.87 -38.73
N TYR A 325 -13.44 -5.11 -37.65
CA TYR A 325 -13.88 -4.84 -36.28
C TYR A 325 -13.02 -3.77 -35.62
N LYS A 326 -13.65 -2.85 -34.87
CA LYS A 326 -12.95 -1.89 -34.00
C LYS A 326 -13.33 -2.14 -32.55
N GLU A 327 -12.42 -2.81 -31.82
CA GLU A 327 -12.63 -3.29 -30.44
C GLU A 327 -13.13 -2.21 -29.47
N GLU A 328 -12.61 -0.98 -29.58
CA GLU A 328 -12.93 0.12 -28.67
C GLU A 328 -14.32 0.73 -28.88
N SER A 329 -14.95 0.49 -30.04
CA SER A 329 -16.20 1.14 -30.43
C SER A 329 -17.39 0.21 -30.56
N GLY A 330 -17.15 -1.11 -30.55
CA GLY A 330 -18.19 -2.13 -30.75
C GLY A 330 -18.82 -2.13 -32.15
N PHE A 331 -18.31 -1.34 -33.09
CA PHE A 331 -18.77 -1.30 -34.47
C PHE A 331 -17.99 -2.28 -35.36
N SER A 332 -18.71 -2.83 -36.33
CA SER A 332 -18.19 -3.73 -37.35
C SER A 332 -18.66 -3.28 -38.74
N TRP A 333 -17.80 -3.43 -39.75
CA TRP A 333 -18.08 -3.07 -41.14
C TRP A 333 -17.76 -4.21 -42.09
N VAL A 334 -18.63 -4.42 -43.08
CA VAL A 334 -18.36 -5.33 -44.18
C VAL A 334 -17.50 -4.61 -45.22
N ALA A 335 -16.32 -5.17 -45.48
CA ALA A 335 -15.41 -4.66 -46.50
C ALA A 335 -15.18 -5.71 -47.60
N ASN A 336 -14.98 -5.26 -48.84
CA ASN A 336 -14.68 -6.15 -49.94
C ASN A 336 -13.21 -6.61 -49.87
N ARG A 337 -12.96 -7.87 -50.19
CA ARG A 337 -11.61 -8.41 -50.34
C ARG A 337 -10.92 -7.77 -51.55
N THR A 338 -9.70 -7.31 -51.35
CA THR A 338 -8.77 -6.92 -52.42
C THR A 338 -8.06 -8.14 -53.02
N SER A 339 -7.94 -9.23 -52.25
CA SER A 339 -7.28 -10.49 -52.56
C SER A 339 -7.87 -11.63 -51.70
N LEU A 340 -7.84 -12.85 -52.21
CA LEU A 340 -8.37 -14.02 -51.48
C LEU A 340 -7.55 -14.38 -50.24
N SER A 341 -6.23 -14.14 -50.25
CA SER A 341 -5.32 -14.53 -49.17
C SER A 341 -4.64 -13.35 -48.48
N HIS A 342 -4.66 -12.16 -49.07
CA HIS A 342 -3.83 -11.03 -48.59
C HIS A 342 -4.61 -9.82 -48.09
N THR A 343 -5.94 -9.88 -47.98
CA THR A 343 -6.72 -8.73 -47.49
C THR A 343 -6.83 -8.71 -45.97
N HIS A 344 -6.42 -7.59 -45.36
CA HIS A 344 -6.58 -7.24 -43.95
C HIS A 344 -7.39 -5.94 -43.77
N CYS A 345 -7.73 -5.59 -42.53
CA CYS A 345 -8.44 -4.35 -42.18
C CYS A 345 -7.50 -3.28 -41.67
N CYS A 346 -7.73 -2.04 -42.11
CA CYS A 346 -7.24 -0.80 -41.53
C CYS A 346 -8.46 0.03 -41.13
N GLY A 347 -8.90 -0.09 -39.86
CA GLY A 347 -10.18 0.50 -39.46
C GLY A 347 -11.35 -0.12 -40.23
N ASN A 348 -12.14 0.71 -40.91
CA ASN A 348 -13.25 0.28 -41.75
C ASN A 348 -12.87 0.06 -43.23
N VAL A 349 -11.59 0.19 -43.59
CA VAL A 349 -11.08 0.00 -44.95
C VAL A 349 -10.34 -1.34 -45.04
N SER A 350 -10.54 -2.07 -46.13
CA SER A 350 -9.75 -3.27 -46.44
C SER A 350 -8.53 -2.92 -47.30
N TYR A 351 -7.40 -3.59 -47.06
CA TYR A 351 -6.16 -3.38 -47.81
C TYR A 351 -5.44 -4.70 -48.09
N ASP A 352 -4.66 -4.74 -49.16
CA ASP A 352 -3.79 -5.88 -49.48
C ASP A 352 -2.45 -5.76 -48.72
N PHE A 353 -2.20 -6.58 -47.71
CA PHE A 353 -0.96 -6.51 -46.93
C PHE A 353 0.29 -6.91 -47.73
N TYR A 354 0.12 -7.49 -48.93
CA TYR A 354 1.21 -7.78 -49.86
C TYR A 354 1.62 -6.57 -50.70
N SER A 355 0.85 -5.47 -50.73
CA SER A 355 1.23 -4.26 -51.48
C SER A 355 0.96 -2.98 -50.72
N GLN A 356 0.44 -3.07 -49.49
CA GLN A 356 -0.01 -1.92 -48.71
C GLN A 356 0.22 -2.15 -47.21
N THR A 357 0.30 -1.06 -46.45
CA THR A 357 0.39 -1.06 -44.98
C THR A 357 -0.68 -0.15 -44.37
N CYS A 358 -1.28 -0.57 -43.26
CA CYS A 358 -2.13 0.27 -42.42
C CYS A 358 -1.28 1.13 -41.48
N CYS A 359 -1.41 2.45 -41.57
CA CYS A 359 -0.69 3.39 -40.73
C CYS A 359 -1.53 4.00 -39.61
N ASP A 360 -2.85 4.10 -39.82
CA ASP A 360 -3.77 4.58 -38.81
C ASP A 360 -5.12 3.85 -38.95
N SER A 361 -5.45 3.01 -37.97
CA SER A 361 -6.71 2.27 -37.92
C SER A 361 -7.92 3.15 -37.55
N GLU A 362 -7.73 4.33 -36.98
CA GLU A 362 -8.84 5.25 -36.67
C GLU A 362 -9.38 5.91 -37.93
N THR A 363 -8.48 6.38 -38.80
CA THR A 363 -8.84 7.03 -40.07
C THR A 363 -8.93 6.06 -41.25
N GLY A 364 -8.45 4.82 -41.09
CA GLY A 364 -8.33 3.84 -42.18
C GLY A 364 -7.25 4.22 -43.18
N HIS A 365 -6.18 4.87 -42.73
CA HIS A 365 -5.12 5.37 -43.60
C HIS A 365 -4.19 4.22 -44.03
N VAL A 366 -4.30 3.86 -45.31
CA VAL A 366 -3.54 2.80 -45.97
C VAL A 366 -2.57 3.42 -46.99
N ILE A 367 -1.34 2.91 -47.04
CA ILE A 367 -0.29 3.40 -47.94
C ILE A 367 0.23 2.25 -48.79
N ASP A 368 0.37 2.48 -50.10
CA ASP A 368 1.00 1.53 -51.02
C ASP A 368 2.50 1.39 -50.73
N VAL A 369 2.99 0.16 -50.64
CA VAL A 369 4.40 -0.19 -50.46
C VAL A 369 4.87 -1.04 -51.64
N THR A 370 6.04 -0.72 -52.19
CA THR A 370 6.61 -1.45 -53.32
C THR A 370 7.56 -2.55 -52.85
N PRO A 371 7.64 -3.71 -53.53
CA PRO A 371 8.73 -4.65 -53.32
C PRO A 371 10.09 -3.94 -53.56
N PRO A 372 11.14 -4.20 -52.75
CA PRO A 372 11.35 -5.38 -51.90
C PRO A 372 11.05 -5.16 -50.42
N PHE A 373 10.26 -4.15 -50.04
CA PHE A 373 10.09 -3.70 -48.64
C PHE A 373 9.25 -4.61 -47.73
N PHE A 374 9.16 -5.91 -48.04
CA PHE A 374 8.34 -6.87 -47.31
C PHE A 374 9.15 -7.64 -46.24
N PRO A 375 8.57 -7.92 -45.05
CA PRO A 375 7.21 -7.62 -44.59
C PRO A 375 7.12 -6.49 -43.55
N TYR A 376 8.12 -5.60 -43.45
CA TYR A 376 8.18 -4.59 -42.39
C TYR A 376 8.42 -3.18 -42.95
N ALA A 377 7.35 -2.55 -43.44
CA ALA A 377 7.32 -1.10 -43.69
C ALA A 377 6.55 -0.42 -42.55
N PRO A 378 7.18 -0.20 -41.37
CA PRO A 378 6.49 0.41 -40.25
C PRO A 378 6.11 1.85 -40.54
N CYS A 379 5.03 2.28 -39.87
CA CYS A 379 4.52 3.63 -39.99
C CYS A 379 5.09 4.54 -38.89
N CYS A 380 5.53 5.70 -39.34
CA CYS A 380 5.78 6.87 -38.52
C CYS A 380 4.60 7.82 -38.72
N ASN A 381 3.56 7.67 -37.89
CA ASN A 381 2.23 8.23 -38.13
C ASN A 381 1.71 7.85 -39.52
N ASN A 382 1.55 8.81 -40.43
CA ASN A 382 0.88 8.63 -41.72
C ASN A 382 1.86 8.46 -42.89
N VAL A 383 3.12 8.13 -42.62
CA VAL A 383 4.14 7.81 -43.62
C VAL A 383 4.91 6.54 -43.26
N THR A 384 5.29 5.75 -44.25
CA THR A 384 6.17 4.59 -44.05
C THR A 384 7.64 5.02 -43.98
N TYR A 385 8.45 4.32 -43.19
CA TYR A 385 9.89 4.53 -43.13
C TYR A 385 10.67 3.21 -43.08
N LYS A 386 11.97 3.24 -43.39
CA LYS A 386 12.86 2.08 -43.30
C LYS A 386 13.67 2.10 -41.99
N PRO A 387 13.46 1.19 -41.03
CA PRO A 387 14.16 1.22 -39.74
C PRO A 387 15.70 1.11 -39.80
N ASP A 388 16.22 0.50 -40.86
CA ASP A 388 17.67 0.31 -41.04
C ASP A 388 18.38 1.59 -41.50
N GLU A 389 17.70 2.43 -42.27
CA GLU A 389 18.25 3.68 -42.84
C GLU A 389 17.73 4.92 -42.09
N GLN A 390 16.53 4.84 -41.53
CA GLN A 390 15.73 5.97 -41.08
C GLN A 390 15.29 5.80 -39.62
N PHE A 391 15.06 6.93 -38.95
CA PHE A 391 14.65 6.96 -37.55
C PHE A 391 13.34 7.74 -37.41
N CYS A 392 12.33 7.13 -36.76
CA CYS A 392 11.02 7.74 -36.57
C CYS A 392 10.92 8.39 -35.19
N CYS A 393 10.44 9.63 -35.15
CA CYS A 393 10.06 10.31 -33.94
C CYS A 393 8.56 10.61 -33.93
N ARG A 394 7.86 10.04 -32.95
CA ARG A 394 6.44 10.30 -32.69
C ARG A 394 6.29 11.48 -31.72
N GLY A 395 5.30 12.34 -31.95
CA GLY A 395 5.02 13.56 -31.20
C GLY A 395 4.20 14.55 -32.03
N GLU A 396 4.04 15.80 -31.57
CA GLU A 396 3.27 16.81 -32.32
C GLU A 396 3.85 17.06 -33.71
N ASN A 397 5.18 17.12 -33.82
CA ASN A 397 5.90 17.29 -35.09
C ASN A 397 6.52 15.98 -35.57
N SER A 398 5.71 14.93 -35.63
CA SER A 398 6.22 13.60 -35.99
C SER A 398 6.98 13.62 -37.31
N SER A 399 8.18 13.08 -37.29
CA SER A 399 9.11 13.21 -38.40
C SER A 399 9.98 11.96 -38.55
N VAL A 400 10.46 11.77 -39.78
CA VAL A 400 11.35 10.68 -40.16
C VAL A 400 12.70 11.28 -40.53
N LEU A 401 13.72 10.95 -39.75
CA LEU A 401 15.10 11.27 -40.09
C LEU A 401 15.58 10.29 -41.17
N LYS A 402 16.07 10.81 -42.29
CA LYS A 402 16.45 9.99 -43.46
C LYS A 402 17.74 9.18 -43.29
N ASN A 403 18.64 9.61 -42.40
CA ASN A 403 19.96 9.02 -42.20
C ASN A 403 20.18 8.76 -40.70
N ARG A 404 20.02 7.51 -40.28
CA ARG A 404 20.23 7.08 -38.89
C ARG A 404 21.72 7.09 -38.54
N THR A 405 22.08 7.77 -37.45
CA THR A 405 23.44 7.84 -36.91
C THR A 405 23.69 6.85 -35.78
N GLY A 406 22.61 6.28 -35.20
CA GLY A 406 22.66 5.41 -34.02
C GLY A 406 22.65 6.17 -32.69
N TYR A 407 22.83 7.50 -32.73
CA TYR A 407 22.77 8.40 -31.58
C TYR A 407 21.50 9.26 -31.58
N ASP A 408 20.58 8.99 -32.50
CA ASP A 408 19.36 9.76 -32.71
C ASP A 408 18.34 9.47 -31.60
N LYS A 409 17.80 10.52 -31.00
CA LYS A 409 16.69 10.47 -30.05
C LYS A 409 15.58 11.44 -30.46
N CYS A 410 14.43 11.35 -29.82
CA CYS A 410 13.26 12.17 -30.14
C CYS A 410 12.99 13.21 -29.06
N CYS A 411 12.61 14.41 -29.50
CA CYS A 411 12.16 15.53 -28.67
C CYS A 411 10.89 16.11 -29.30
N ASN A 412 9.72 15.80 -28.72
CA ASN A 412 8.39 16.16 -29.24
C ASN A 412 8.21 15.95 -30.77
N GLY A 413 8.57 14.75 -31.26
CA GLY A 413 8.49 14.41 -32.68
C GLY A 413 9.69 14.84 -33.54
N ASN A 414 10.59 15.68 -33.02
CA ASN A 414 11.81 16.08 -33.72
C ASN A 414 12.98 15.13 -33.40
N PRO A 415 13.78 14.69 -34.39
CA PRO A 415 14.94 13.87 -34.16
C PRO A 415 16.15 14.75 -33.82
N TYR A 416 17.01 14.29 -32.91
CA TYR A 416 18.25 14.98 -32.55
C TYR A 416 19.39 14.01 -32.26
N ASP A 417 20.61 14.41 -32.62
CA ASP A 417 21.82 13.61 -32.37
C ASP A 417 22.32 13.90 -30.95
N THR A 418 22.26 12.90 -30.07
CA THR A 418 22.68 13.06 -28.67
C THR A 418 24.15 13.44 -28.51
N ARG A 419 25.02 13.25 -29.50
CA ARG A 419 26.43 13.68 -29.40
C ARG A 419 26.57 15.20 -29.41
N HIS A 420 25.68 15.88 -30.14
CA HIS A 420 25.77 17.31 -30.41
C HIS A 420 24.58 18.09 -29.84
N GLN A 421 23.51 17.42 -29.44
CA GLN A 421 22.24 18.06 -29.08
C GLN A 421 21.60 17.43 -27.84
N THR A 422 20.73 18.19 -27.18
CA THR A 422 19.90 17.75 -26.06
C THR A 422 18.47 18.26 -26.22
N CYS A 423 17.51 17.51 -25.69
CA CYS A 423 16.12 17.95 -25.58
C CYS A 423 15.93 18.72 -24.26
N CYS A 424 15.25 19.85 -24.29
CA CYS A 424 14.84 20.60 -23.11
C CYS A 424 13.41 21.11 -23.31
N GLY A 425 12.48 20.69 -22.45
CA GLY A 425 11.06 20.90 -22.68
C GLY A 425 10.63 20.14 -23.95
N ASN A 426 10.28 20.89 -25.00
CA ASN A 426 9.84 20.37 -26.30
C ASN A 426 10.78 20.75 -27.45
N GLU A 427 11.92 21.38 -27.16
CA GLU A 427 12.85 21.90 -28.17
C GLU A 427 14.23 21.23 -28.07
N VAL A 428 14.89 21.16 -29.24
CA VAL A 428 16.22 20.58 -29.40
C VAL A 428 17.25 21.70 -29.40
N PHE A 429 18.25 21.59 -28.52
CA PHE A 429 19.33 22.56 -28.38
C PHE A 429 20.68 21.91 -28.66
N THR A 430 21.61 22.68 -29.23
CA THR A 430 23.01 22.24 -29.39
C THR A 430 23.70 22.19 -28.04
N ARG A 431 24.40 21.10 -27.74
CA ARG A 431 25.23 20.95 -26.55
C ARG A 431 26.38 21.95 -26.62
N SER A 432 26.47 22.77 -25.58
CA SER A 432 27.55 23.72 -25.34
C SER A 432 27.91 23.62 -23.86
N GLU A 433 29.18 23.88 -23.49
CA GLU A 433 29.63 23.84 -22.09
C GLU A 433 28.81 24.77 -21.19
N ASN A 434 28.25 25.83 -21.78
CA ASN A 434 27.51 26.86 -21.05
C ASN A 434 25.99 26.74 -21.21
N VAL A 435 25.44 25.78 -21.97
CA VAL A 435 23.99 25.67 -22.15
C VAL A 435 23.43 24.52 -21.31
N THR A 436 22.46 24.81 -20.44
CA THR A 436 21.75 23.80 -19.64
C THR A 436 20.24 23.96 -19.73
N CYS A 437 19.49 22.93 -19.33
CA CYS A 437 18.03 22.97 -19.24
C CYS A 437 17.60 23.38 -17.84
N CYS A 438 16.80 24.44 -17.73
CA CYS A 438 16.21 24.92 -16.48
C CYS A 438 14.69 25.05 -16.64
N GLY A 439 13.92 24.22 -15.94
CA GLY A 439 12.45 24.32 -15.97
C GLY A 439 11.81 24.16 -17.36
N GLY A 440 12.48 23.44 -18.27
CA GLY A 440 12.03 23.25 -19.66
C GLY A 440 12.51 24.31 -20.65
N VAL A 441 13.34 25.27 -20.21
CA VAL A 441 13.95 26.29 -21.07
C VAL A 441 15.48 26.13 -21.06
N ALA A 442 16.10 26.15 -22.23
CA ALA A 442 17.56 26.15 -22.33
C ALA A 442 18.13 27.53 -22.02
N ILE A 443 19.14 27.58 -21.15
CA ILE A 443 19.75 28.82 -20.68
C ILE A 443 21.27 28.79 -20.80
N ASP A 444 21.86 29.95 -21.08
CA ASP A 444 23.31 30.16 -21.01
C ASP A 444 23.72 30.48 -19.57
N LEU A 445 24.56 29.61 -19.00
CA LEU A 445 25.10 29.65 -17.65
C LEU A 445 26.06 30.83 -17.40
N ASN A 446 26.51 31.53 -18.44
CA ASN A 446 27.29 32.77 -18.29
C ASN A 446 26.40 33.95 -17.90
N SER A 447 25.14 33.94 -18.32
CA SER A 447 24.18 35.03 -18.10
C SER A 447 22.99 34.62 -17.24
N ASN A 448 22.84 33.33 -16.89
CA ASN A 448 21.71 32.84 -16.12
C ASN A 448 22.12 31.80 -15.07
N ILE A 449 21.28 31.68 -14.05
CA ILE A 449 21.33 30.63 -13.03
C ILE A 449 19.94 30.00 -12.90
N CYS A 450 19.88 28.72 -12.56
CA CYS A 450 18.63 28.00 -12.36
C CYS A 450 18.25 28.01 -10.88
N CYS A 451 17.14 28.66 -10.54
CA CYS A 451 16.67 28.81 -9.16
C CYS A 451 15.33 28.08 -8.97
N TYR A 452 15.04 27.66 -7.74
CA TYR A 452 13.75 27.06 -7.40
C TYR A 452 12.75 28.14 -7.00
N ASP A 453 11.63 28.19 -7.70
CA ASP A 453 10.50 29.06 -7.38
C ASP A 453 9.51 28.26 -6.53
N TYR A 454 9.50 28.55 -5.23
CA TYR A 454 8.64 27.87 -4.25
C TYR A 454 7.15 28.18 -4.46
N ASP A 455 6.79 29.35 -4.98
CA ASP A 455 5.40 29.70 -5.30
C ASP A 455 4.88 28.89 -6.50
N LYS A 456 5.74 28.67 -7.50
CA LYS A 456 5.40 27.91 -8.71
C LYS A 456 5.77 26.43 -8.66
N GLN A 457 6.40 25.97 -7.57
CA GLN A 457 6.88 24.60 -7.37
C GLN A 457 7.73 24.08 -8.54
N LYS A 458 8.58 24.93 -9.12
CA LYS A 458 9.39 24.58 -10.29
C LYS A 458 10.69 25.35 -10.38
N LEU A 459 11.62 24.82 -11.17
CA LEU A 459 12.83 25.52 -11.56
C LEU A 459 12.51 26.66 -12.53
N VAL A 460 13.13 27.81 -12.31
CA VAL A 460 13.04 29.00 -13.18
C VAL A 460 14.44 29.54 -13.45
N ALA A 461 14.64 30.03 -14.66
CA ALA A 461 15.86 30.71 -15.03
C ALA A 461 15.84 32.15 -14.50
N VAL A 462 16.94 32.56 -13.88
CA VAL A 462 17.14 33.93 -13.37
C VAL A 462 18.40 34.52 -14.00
N GLU A 463 18.29 35.73 -14.53
CA GLU A 463 19.39 36.44 -15.18
C GLU A 463 20.41 36.96 -14.15
N LEU A 464 21.70 36.73 -14.40
CA LEU A 464 22.81 37.22 -13.60
C LEU A 464 23.09 38.69 -13.95
N LYS A 465 23.01 39.58 -12.96
CA LYS A 465 23.38 41.00 -13.11
C LYS A 465 24.77 41.26 -12.51
N PRO A 466 25.65 42.03 -13.17
CA PRO A 466 26.94 42.42 -12.59
C PRO A 466 26.75 43.06 -11.20
N PRO A 467 27.54 42.70 -10.17
CA PRO A 467 28.80 41.95 -10.18
C PRO A 467 28.66 40.42 -9.98
N LEU A 468 27.48 39.84 -10.18
CA LEU A 468 27.24 38.41 -9.99
C LEU A 468 27.69 37.61 -11.21
N TYR A 469 28.53 36.60 -10.95
CA TYR A 469 28.99 35.63 -11.94
C TYR A 469 28.72 34.22 -11.42
N ARG A 470 28.54 33.26 -12.33
CA ARG A 470 28.16 31.88 -12.03
C ARG A 470 28.91 31.27 -10.84
N ASN A 471 30.23 31.49 -10.76
CA ASN A 471 31.09 30.82 -9.78
C ASN A 471 30.99 31.39 -8.36
N ASN A 472 30.33 32.54 -8.16
CA ASN A 472 30.20 33.20 -6.86
C ASN A 472 28.73 33.49 -6.51
N SER A 473 27.76 32.90 -7.22
CA SER A 473 26.34 33.20 -7.08
C SER A 473 25.54 31.97 -6.65
N ALA A 474 24.58 32.14 -5.75
CA ALA A 474 23.63 31.11 -5.34
C ALA A 474 22.20 31.67 -5.28
N CYS A 475 21.20 30.78 -5.21
CA CYS A 475 19.79 31.14 -5.17
C CYS A 475 19.23 31.02 -3.75
N CYS A 476 18.46 32.02 -3.32
CA CYS A 476 17.56 31.97 -2.17
C CYS A 476 16.14 32.20 -2.72
N GLY A 477 15.40 31.11 -2.95
CA GLY A 477 14.22 31.13 -3.79
C GLY A 477 14.58 31.62 -5.20
N THR A 478 13.88 32.62 -5.72
CA THR A 478 14.18 33.24 -7.03
C THR A 478 15.19 34.39 -6.96
N THR A 479 15.75 34.70 -5.79
CA THR A 479 16.69 35.82 -5.61
C THR A 479 18.12 35.30 -5.64
N VAL A 480 18.98 35.92 -6.46
CA VAL A 480 20.40 35.55 -6.58
C VAL A 480 21.25 36.39 -5.63
N TYR A 481 22.10 35.75 -4.85
CA TYR A 481 23.02 36.39 -3.90
C TYR A 481 24.46 35.92 -4.11
N LYS A 482 25.42 36.67 -3.54
CA LYS A 482 26.84 36.34 -3.63
C LYS A 482 27.21 35.38 -2.50
N HIS A 483 27.36 34.09 -2.80
CA HIS A 483 27.54 33.05 -1.78
C HIS A 483 28.86 33.16 -1.00
N THR A 484 29.80 34.02 -1.42
CA THR A 484 31.07 34.21 -0.71
C THR A 484 30.94 35.18 0.46
N GLU A 485 29.85 35.93 0.53
CA GLU A 485 29.60 36.98 1.53
C GLU A 485 28.25 36.81 2.23
N GLN A 486 27.30 36.14 1.59
CA GLN A 486 25.93 36.03 2.05
C GLN A 486 25.48 34.57 2.05
N GLU A 487 24.46 34.27 2.85
CA GLU A 487 23.81 32.96 2.92
C GLU A 487 22.27 33.11 2.87
N CYS A 488 21.57 32.01 2.57
CA CYS A 488 20.11 31.96 2.54
C CYS A 488 19.58 31.40 3.87
N CYS A 489 18.69 32.14 4.51
CA CYS A 489 17.92 31.75 5.68
C CYS A 489 16.50 31.39 5.25
N GLY A 490 16.05 30.19 5.62
CA GLY A 490 14.79 29.62 5.12
C GLY A 490 14.78 29.52 3.60
N ASP A 491 13.66 29.93 2.97
CA ASP A 491 13.46 29.78 1.53
C ASP A 491 13.67 31.07 0.73
N THR A 492 13.69 32.25 1.36
CA THR A 492 13.66 33.54 0.63
C THR A 492 14.51 34.66 1.23
N THR A 493 15.06 34.52 2.43
CA THR A 493 15.75 35.62 3.10
C THR A 493 17.26 35.48 3.02
N ILE A 494 17.95 36.53 2.57
CA ILE A 494 19.41 36.55 2.43
C ILE A 494 20.00 37.35 3.59
N PHE A 495 21.06 36.83 4.22
CA PHE A 495 21.73 37.47 5.35
C PHE A 495 23.26 37.44 5.19
N ASP A 496 23.97 38.31 5.91
CA ASP A 496 25.43 38.37 5.91
C ASP A 496 26.02 37.42 6.97
N ALA A 497 26.55 36.27 6.53
CA ALA A 497 27.08 35.25 7.42
C ALA A 497 28.32 35.70 8.23
N THR A 498 28.92 36.86 7.92
CA THR A 498 30.02 37.43 8.70
C THR A 498 29.54 38.23 9.92
N SER A 499 28.30 38.71 9.90
CA SER A 499 27.76 39.58 10.94
C SER A 499 26.41 39.11 11.50
N GLU A 500 25.82 38.06 10.94
CA GLU A 500 24.48 37.57 11.26
C GLU A 500 24.45 36.02 11.26
N ILE A 501 23.51 35.44 12.01
CA ILE A 501 23.22 34.00 12.05
C ILE A 501 21.73 33.77 11.76
N CYS A 502 21.42 32.67 11.08
CA CYS A 502 20.06 32.21 10.84
C CYS A 502 19.72 31.00 11.74
N CYS A 503 18.64 31.11 12.51
CA CYS A 503 18.07 30.02 13.29
C CYS A 503 16.64 29.76 12.80
N GLY A 504 16.46 28.69 12.02
CA GLY A 504 15.20 28.40 11.34
C GLY A 504 14.88 29.46 10.29
N ASN A 505 13.96 30.38 10.62
CA ASN A 505 13.59 31.54 9.80
C ASN A 505 13.94 32.89 10.46
N THR A 506 14.65 32.88 11.59
CA THR A 506 15.00 34.08 12.36
C THR A 506 16.45 34.47 12.12
N ILE A 507 16.69 35.71 11.71
CA ILE A 507 18.04 36.28 11.54
C ILE A 507 18.39 37.12 12.78
N ALA A 508 19.61 36.94 13.29
CA ALA A 508 20.12 37.68 14.45
C ALA A 508 21.57 38.13 14.26
N SER A 509 21.91 39.31 14.76
CA SER A 509 23.26 39.85 14.65
C SER A 509 24.24 39.17 15.59
N ILE A 510 25.41 38.81 15.08
CA ILE A 510 26.54 38.27 15.83
C ILE A 510 27.39 39.45 16.31
N SER A 511 27.60 39.56 17.62
CA SER A 511 28.54 40.56 18.18
C SER A 511 29.96 39.97 18.26
N GLN A 512 30.98 40.81 18.05
CA GLN A 512 32.38 40.40 18.12
C GLN A 512 32.70 39.84 19.53
N ASN A 513 33.09 38.56 19.61
CA ASN A 513 33.31 37.71 20.81
C ASN A 513 32.14 36.82 21.29
N THR A 514 31.09 36.59 20.50
CA THR A 514 30.00 35.66 20.87
C THR A 514 30.11 34.31 20.16
N THR A 515 29.82 33.21 20.87
CA THR A 515 29.65 31.86 20.29
C THR A 515 28.17 31.61 20.05
N MET A 516 27.57 32.41 19.18
CA MET A 516 26.15 32.32 18.88
C MET A 516 25.82 30.97 18.20
N ASN A 517 24.88 30.25 18.78
CA ASN A 517 24.33 29.00 18.26
C ASN A 517 22.80 29.09 18.20
N CYS A 518 22.16 28.14 17.51
CA CYS A 518 20.70 28.07 17.41
C CYS A 518 20.11 27.03 18.38
N CYS A 519 19.02 27.42 19.05
CA CYS A 519 18.14 26.52 19.79
C CYS A 519 16.76 26.57 19.13
N SER A 520 16.51 25.62 18.22
CA SER A 520 15.37 25.70 17.30
C SER A 520 15.43 27.02 16.49
N ASP A 521 14.40 27.86 16.57
CA ASP A 521 14.30 29.12 15.84
C ASP A 521 14.90 30.32 16.60
N GLU A 522 15.41 30.09 17.82
CA GLU A 522 15.95 31.17 18.66
C GLU A 522 17.49 31.11 18.78
N PRO A 523 18.19 32.22 18.52
CA PRO A 523 19.63 32.33 18.71
C PRO A 523 19.99 32.46 20.20
N TYR A 524 21.09 31.85 20.63
CA TYR A 524 21.62 31.99 21.99
C TYR A 524 23.15 31.98 22.02
N ASP A 525 23.73 32.61 23.04
CA ASP A 525 25.17 32.58 23.28
C ASP A 525 25.59 31.28 23.99
N ALA A 526 26.35 30.44 23.28
CA ALA A 526 26.79 29.15 23.79
C ALA A 526 27.84 29.25 24.90
N ASN A 527 28.38 30.43 25.20
CA ASN A 527 29.24 30.61 26.38
C ASN A 527 28.43 30.69 27.67
N SER A 528 27.22 31.25 27.62
CA SER A 528 26.38 31.53 28.80
C SER A 528 25.17 30.60 28.94
N HIS A 529 24.69 30.03 27.82
CA HIS A 529 23.48 29.22 27.80
C HIS A 529 23.70 27.88 27.09
N VAL A 530 22.75 26.96 27.26
CA VAL A 530 22.66 25.66 26.58
C VAL A 530 21.24 25.44 26.08
N CYS A 531 21.10 24.79 24.92
CA CYS A 531 19.80 24.40 24.38
C CYS A 531 19.38 23.02 24.91
N CYS A 532 18.27 22.96 25.63
CA CYS A 532 17.69 21.72 26.14
C CYS A 532 16.33 21.49 25.47
N ALA A 533 16.27 20.54 24.52
CA ALA A 533 15.06 20.17 23.78
C ALA A 533 14.24 21.39 23.27
N GLY A 534 14.93 22.39 22.72
CA GLY A 534 14.33 23.60 22.15
C GLY A 534 14.15 24.78 23.11
N TYR A 535 14.60 24.65 24.37
CA TYR A 535 14.53 25.75 25.35
C TYR A 535 15.93 26.18 25.78
N ILE A 536 16.15 27.49 25.80
CA ILE A 536 17.42 28.09 26.20
C ILE A 536 17.48 28.14 27.74
N LYS A 537 18.53 27.57 28.33
CA LYS A 537 18.77 27.57 29.78
C LYS A 537 20.16 28.11 30.11
N ALA A 538 20.28 28.85 31.22
CA ALA A 538 21.57 29.37 31.68
C ALA A 538 22.49 28.23 32.13
N LYS A 539 23.78 28.32 31.79
CA LYS A 539 24.79 27.33 32.22
C LYS A 539 25.06 27.42 33.72
N THR A 540 25.32 26.26 34.33
CA THR A 540 25.66 26.14 35.75
C THR A 540 27.18 26.07 36.00
N SER A 541 27.99 25.85 34.95
CA SER A 541 29.46 25.72 35.02
C SER A 541 30.12 26.22 33.74
N SER A 542 31.33 26.79 33.85
CA SER A 542 32.10 27.31 32.70
C SER A 542 32.79 26.22 31.88
N PHE A 543 32.86 24.98 32.39
CA PHE A 543 33.63 23.90 31.76
C PHE A 543 32.76 22.92 30.98
N GLN A 544 31.68 22.41 31.58
CA GLN A 544 30.75 21.50 30.93
C GLN A 544 29.36 21.60 31.56
N THR A 545 28.33 21.63 30.73
CA THR A 545 26.94 21.78 31.17
C THR A 545 26.06 20.93 30.26
N THR A 546 25.24 20.07 30.85
CA THR A 546 24.36 19.12 30.14
C THR A 546 22.94 19.18 30.67
N CYS A 547 21.98 18.91 29.80
CA CYS A 547 20.56 18.90 30.14
C CYS A 547 20.15 17.55 30.74
N CYS A 548 19.28 17.58 31.74
CA CYS A 548 18.55 16.42 32.21
C CYS A 548 17.44 16.04 31.24
N PHE A 549 17.38 14.75 30.87
CA PHE A 549 16.32 14.18 30.04
C PHE A 549 15.72 12.95 30.75
N VAL A 550 14.44 12.65 30.48
CA VAL A 550 13.87 11.32 30.71
C VAL A 550 14.04 10.56 29.40
N ASP A 551 14.70 9.39 29.44
CA ASP A 551 14.75 8.49 28.29
C ASP A 551 13.38 7.85 28.02
#